data_AF-A0A2I0ALF9-F1
#
_entry.id   AF-A0A2I0ALF9-F1
#
_cell.length_a   1.000
_cell.length_b   1.000
_cell.length_c   1.000
_cell.angle_alpha   90.00
_cell.angle_beta   90.00
_cell.angle_gamma   90.00
#
_symmetry.space_group_name_H-M   'P 1'
#
loop_
_entity.id
_entity.type
_entity.pdbx_description
1 polymer ?
#
loop_
_entity_poly.entity_id
_entity_poly.type
_entity_poly.pdbx_seq_one_letter_code
_entity_poly.pdbx_strand_id
1 'polypeptide(L)' 'MMEVAMDDAAVDGLISRLLEARNARTVGQVPMTEAEIRQLCRAAKVVFLSQPCLLELEAPVKICGNELGKL' A
#
# COMPACT_ATOMS: atom_id res chain seq x y z
N MET A 1 -18.01 -16.37 -0.35
CA MET A 1 -16.72 -15.93 -0.92
C MET A 1 -15.82 -15.57 0.25
N MET A 2 -14.74 -16.32 0.45
CA MET A 2 -13.78 -16.05 1.51
C MET A 2 -12.83 -14.98 0.97
N GLU A 3 -12.98 -13.73 1.38
CA GLU A 3 -12.05 -12.67 0.98
C GLU A 3 -10.71 -12.92 1.68
N VAL A 4 -9.67 -13.16 0.88
CA VAL A 4 -8.34 -13.52 1.36
C VAL A 4 -7.67 -12.24 1.88
N ALA A 5 -7.58 -12.12 3.21
CA ALA A 5 -6.70 -11.16 3.85
C ALA A 5 -5.25 -11.50 3.47
N MET A 6 -4.47 -10.47 3.15
CA MET A 6 -3.03 -10.64 2.95
C MET A 6 -2.38 -10.87 4.30
N ASP A 7 -1.44 -11.82 4.37
CA ASP A 7 -0.73 -12.13 5.61
C ASP A 7 0.11 -10.92 6.07
N ASP A 8 0.06 -10.60 7.36
CA ASP A 8 0.71 -9.42 7.93
C ASP A 8 2.23 -9.42 7.68
N ALA A 9 2.90 -10.57 7.82
CA ALA A 9 4.33 -10.68 7.56
C ALA A 9 4.66 -10.47 6.07
N ALA A 10 3.76 -10.87 5.17
CA ALA A 10 3.89 -10.58 3.75
C ALA A 10 3.73 -9.08 3.44
N VAL A 11 2.81 -8.38 4.12
CA VAL A 11 2.64 -6.92 4.00
C VAL A 11 3.88 -6.18 4.53
N ASP A 12 4.37 -6.54 5.71
CA ASP A 12 5.56 -5.93 6.33
C ASP A 12 6.81 -6.13 5.47
N GLY A 13 6.97 -7.32 4.87
CA GLY A 13 8.06 -7.61 3.94
C GLY A 13 7.99 -6.79 2.65
N LEU A 14 6.79 -6.45 2.18
CA LEU A 14 6.58 -5.55 1.03
C LEU A 14 6.92 -4.09 1.38
N ILE A 15 6.45 -3.61 2.53
CA ILE A 15 6.74 -2.27 3.02
C ILE A 15 8.25 -2.07 3.17
N SER A 16 8.94 -3.03 3.78
CA SER A 16 10.40 -2.98 3.98
C SER A 16 11.16 -2.84 2.67
N ARG A 17 10.85 -3.68 1.66
CA ARG A 17 11.48 -3.61 0.32
C ARG A 17 11.24 -2.26 -0.38
N LEU A 18 10.03 -1.72 -0.29
CA LEU A 18 9.69 -0.43 -0.88
C LEU A 18 10.45 0.73 -0.21
N LEU A 19 10.61 0.68 1.12
CA LEU A 19 11.35 1.69 1.87
C LEU A 19 12.86 1.61 1.68
N GLU A 20 13.42 0.41 1.51
CA GLU A 20 14.84 0.20 1.23
C GLU A 20 15.27 0.87 -0.08
N ALA A 21 14.43 0.80 -1.12
CA ALA A 21 14.70 1.46 -2.39
C ALA A 21 14.81 2.99 -2.30
N ARG A 22 14.15 3.61 -1.31
CA ARG A 22 14.30 5.05 -1.02
C ARG A 22 15.70 5.40 -0.51
N ASN A 23 16.34 4.48 0.22
CA ASN A 23 17.67 4.70 0.81
C ASN A 23 18.80 4.17 -0.10
N ALA A 24 18.46 3.55 -1.23
CA ALA A 24 19.43 3.06 -2.19
C ALA A 24 20.14 4.23 -2.89
N ARG A 25 21.43 4.03 -3.22
CA ARG A 25 22.27 5.04 -3.89
C ARG A 25 21.79 5.41 -5.29
N THR A 26 20.98 4.55 -5.90
CA THR A 26 20.34 4.73 -7.20
C THR A 26 18.86 4.42 -7.07
N VAL A 27 18.00 5.34 -7.53
CA VAL A 27 16.55 5.10 -7.61
C VAL A 27 16.32 3.94 -8.59
N GLY A 28 15.71 2.87 -8.11
CA GLY A 28 15.51 1.64 -8.87
C GLY A 28 14.10 1.08 -8.68
N GLN A 29 13.65 0.30 -9.67
CA GLN A 29 12.40 -0.44 -9.58
C GLN A 29 12.51 -1.49 -8.47
N VAL A 30 11.50 -1.56 -7.60
CA VAL A 30 11.39 -2.64 -6.61
C VAL A 30 10.73 -3.83 -7.30
N PRO A 31 11.37 -5.01 -7.33
CA PRO A 31 10.77 -6.18 -7.96
C PRO A 31 9.55 -6.63 -7.15
N MET A 32 8.40 -6.65 -7.81
CA MET A 32 7.14 -7.17 -7.29
C MET A 32 6.55 -8.15 -8.29
N THR A 33 6.10 -9.30 -7.81
CA THR A 33 5.40 -10.29 -8.63
C THR A 33 3.95 -9.85 -8.88
N GLU A 34 3.35 -10.34 -9.97
CA GLU A 34 1.93 -10.07 -10.26
C GLU A 34 1.02 -10.55 -9.11
N ALA A 35 1.37 -11.69 -8.50
CA ALA A 35 0.62 -12.26 -7.38
C ALA A 35 0.61 -11.31 -6.16
N GLU A 36 1.77 -10.77 -5.79
CA GLU A 36 1.91 -9.79 -4.71
C GLU A 36 1.08 -8.52 -4.99
N ILE A 37 1.18 -7.97 -6.20
CA ILE A 37 0.40 -6.78 -6.60
C ILE A 37 -1.09 -7.05 -6.50
N ARG A 38 -1.56 -8.18 -7.07
CA ARG A 38 -2.98 -8.55 -7.08
C ARG A 38 -3.51 -8.78 -5.67
N GLN A 39 -2.72 -9.41 -4.80
CA GLN A 39 -3.10 -9.65 -3.41
C GLN A 39 -3.21 -8.35 -2.63
N LEU A 40 -2.24 -7.43 -2.79
CA LEU A 40 -2.29 -6.10 -2.20
C LEU A 40 -3.54 -5.32 -2.65
N CYS A 41 -3.82 -5.29 -3.95
CA CYS A 41 -5.02 -4.61 -4.48
C CYS A 41 -6.33 -5.21 -3.95
N ARG A 42 -6.40 -6.54 -3.80
CA ARG A 42 -7.58 -7.20 -3.24
C ARG A 42 -7.77 -6.86 -1.77
N ALA A 43 -6.71 -6.95 -0.95
CA ALA A 43 -6.77 -6.59 0.46
C ALA A 43 -7.16 -5.12 0.66
N ALA A 44 -6.52 -4.20 -0.08
CA ALA A 44 -6.86 -2.77 -0.02
C ALA A 44 -8.31 -2.49 -0.43
N LYS A 45 -8.83 -3.18 -1.45
CA LYS A 45 -10.23 -3.06 -1.87
C LYS A 45 -11.21 -3.41 -0.75
N VAL A 46 -10.94 -4.47 0.02
CA VAL A 46 -11.77 -4.84 1.17
C VAL A 46 -11.80 -3.72 2.21
N VAL A 47 -10.62 -3.16 2.54
CA VAL A 47 -10.51 -2.05 3.50
C VAL A 47 -11.30 -0.83 3.01
N PHE A 48 -11.10 -0.40 1.76
CA PHE A 48 -11.81 0.76 1.20
C PHE A 48 -13.33 0.54 1.13
N LEU A 49 -13.79 -0.67 0.82
CA LEU A 49 -15.24 -0.97 0.79
C LEU A 49 -15.86 -1.10 2.18
N SER A 50 -15.05 -1.42 3.20
CA SER A 50 -15.50 -1.45 4.59
C SER A 50 -15.65 -0.07 5.22
N GLN A 51 -15.01 0.95 4.62
CA GLN A 51 -15.04 2.34 5.07
C GLN A 51 -16.13 3.14 4.33
N PRO A 52 -16.72 4.17 4.96
CA PRO A 52 -17.66 5.06 4.29
C PRO A 52 -16.96 5.90 3.21
N CYS A 53 -17.68 6.20 2.11
CA CYS A 53 -17.16 7.08 1.05
C CYS A 53 -16.82 8.50 1.55
N LEU A 54 -17.46 8.95 2.64
CA LEU A 54 -17.13 10.18 3.34
C LEU A 54 -16.45 9.80 4.66
N LEU A 55 -15.12 9.96 4.71
CA LEU A 55 -14.34 9.64 5.90
C LEU A 55 -14.51 10.73 6.97
N GLU A 56 -14.80 10.31 8.19
CA GLU A 56 -14.77 11.14 9.38
C GLU A 56 -13.41 10.91 10.07
N LEU A 57 -12.56 11.95 10.14
CA LEU A 57 -11.20 11.88 10.67
C LEU A 57 -11.03 12.85 11.83
N GLU A 58 -10.36 12.41 12.89
CA GLU A 58 -10.00 13.25 14.04
C GLU A 58 -8.57 13.77 13.93
N ALA A 59 -8.32 14.99 14.39
CA ALA A 59 -6.98 15.58 14.41
C ALA A 59 -6.09 14.93 15.50
N PRO A 60 -4.76 14.86 15.29
CA PRO A 60 -3.98 15.44 14.20
C PRO A 60 -3.80 14.49 12.99
N VAL A 61 -3.98 15.01 11.76
CA VAL A 61 -3.74 14.28 10.50
C VAL A 61 -2.93 15.16 9.54
N LYS A 62 -2.00 14.56 8.80
CA LYS A 62 -1.28 15.22 7.70
C LYS A 62 -2.05 14.99 6.39
N ILE A 63 -2.41 16.08 5.70
CA ILE A 63 -3.09 16.02 4.41
C ILE A 63 -2.06 16.29 3.32
N CYS A 64 -1.81 15.29 2.47
CA CYS A 64 -0.96 15.42 1.29
C CYS A 64 -1.84 15.47 0.02
N GLY A 65 -1.51 16.38 -0.90
CA GLY A 65 -2.19 16.51 -2.19
C GLY A 65 -1.71 15.47 -3.22
N ASN A 66 -1.98 15.71 -4.50
CA ASN A 66 -1.64 14.78 -5.58
C ASN A 66 -0.12 14.51 -5.70
N GLU A 67 0.27 13.22 -5.68
CA GLU A 67 1.64 12.74 -5.88
C GLU A 67 1.80 11.84 -7.12
N LEU A 68 0.97 12.03 -8.15
CA LEU A 68 0.92 11.20 -9.36
C LEU A 68 2.31 10.83 -9.91
N GLY A 69 2.75 9.60 -9.60
CA GLY A 69 3.90 8.92 -10.20
C GLY A 69 5.18 9.74 -10.34
N LYS A 70 5.55 10.58 -9.36
CA LYS A 70 6.80 11.36 -9.47
C LYS A 70 8.04 10.47 -9.41
N LEU A 71 8.51 10.13 -10.62
CA LEU A 71 9.91 10.09 -11.05
C LEU A 71 10.57 11.47 -10.88
#